data_AF-A0A0Q9NKE8-F1
#
_entry.id   AF-A0A0Q9NKE8-F1
#
_cell.length_a   1.000
_cell.length_b   1.000
_cell.length_c   1.000
_cell.angle_alpha   90.00
_cell.angle_beta   90.00
_cell.angle_gamma   90.00
#
_symmetry.space_group_name_H-M   'P 1'
#
loop_
_entity.id
_entity.type
_entity.pdbx_description
1 polymer ?
#
loop_
_entity_poly.entity_id
_entity_poly.type
_entity_poly.pdbx_seq_one_letter_code
_entity_poly.pdbx_strand_id
1 'polypeptide(L)'
;MMAGCSVSTPAPAESVQSTASPEQTRDAAGSGPLATGGTSQGARAGGTREACELFNRLVADYSSVSPTDSKGYEDVYLKAQDAKNTVSGDLQGLFASLSLLAIDHSSAAEAGAKPASESQDAVRDAVFANSAACTAAGVTLRL
;
A
#
# COMPACT_ATOMS: atom_id res chain seq x y z
N MET A 1 49.26 12.13 -9.47
CA MET A 1 48.76 13.51 -9.34
C MET A 1 47.88 13.58 -8.11
N MET A 2 48.10 14.64 -7.31
CA MET A 2 47.54 14.92 -5.98
C MET A 2 46.10 15.47 -6.03
N ALA A 3 45.51 15.58 -4.82
CA ALA A 3 44.30 16.33 -4.40
C ALA A 3 42.95 15.65 -4.67
N GLY A 4 42.05 15.38 -3.72
CA GLY A 4 41.90 15.85 -2.34
C GLY A 4 41.04 17.11 -2.28
N CYS A 5 39.74 16.99 -1.98
CA CYS A 5 38.90 18.07 -1.45
C CYS A 5 37.75 17.50 -0.60
N SER A 6 37.94 17.50 0.71
CA SER A 6 36.88 17.55 1.72
C SER A 6 35.96 18.75 1.46
N VAL A 7 34.66 18.62 1.71
CA VAL A 7 33.77 19.77 1.85
C VAL A 7 33.21 19.77 3.27
N SER A 8 33.62 20.80 4.00
CA SER A 8 33.14 21.18 5.32
C SER A 8 31.84 21.97 5.23
N THR A 9 30.93 21.69 6.16
CA THR A 9 29.75 22.47 6.53
C THR A 9 30.10 23.91 6.93
N PRO A 10 29.18 24.86 6.67
CA PRO A 10 28.90 25.93 7.62
C PRO A 10 27.40 26.01 7.99
N ALA A 11 27.13 26.11 9.29
CA ALA A 11 26.03 26.88 9.89
C ALA A 11 26.66 28.11 10.58
N PRO A 12 25.95 29.13 11.11
CA PRO A 12 24.50 29.36 11.25
C PRO A 12 24.07 30.81 10.88
N ALA A 13 22.79 31.16 11.12
CA ALA A 13 22.41 32.54 11.49
C ALA A 13 21.16 32.53 12.38
N GLU A 14 21.34 32.90 13.66
CA GLU A 14 20.29 33.31 14.59
C GLU A 14 20.09 34.83 14.55
N SER A 15 19.00 35.29 15.20
CA SER A 15 18.65 36.67 15.63
C SER A 15 17.71 37.40 14.67
N VAL A 16 16.61 38.09 15.05
CA VAL A 16 16.12 38.68 16.32
C VAL A 16 14.59 38.96 16.11
N GLN A 17 13.68 38.62 17.02
CA GLN A 17 13.11 39.43 18.14
C GLN A 17 11.79 40.19 17.84
N SER A 18 10.76 39.78 18.61
CA SER A 18 9.58 40.47 19.21
C SER A 18 8.81 41.59 18.48
N THR A 19 7.46 41.56 18.54
CA THR A 19 6.61 42.34 19.51
C THR A 19 5.08 42.28 19.17
N ALA A 20 4.28 41.83 20.16
CA ALA A 20 2.89 42.16 20.58
C ALA A 20 1.61 42.18 19.66
N SER A 21 0.56 41.56 20.22
CA SER A 21 -0.93 41.55 19.99
C SER A 21 -1.64 42.94 20.12
N PRO A 22 -3.00 43.13 20.03
CA PRO A 22 -4.14 42.18 20.00
C PRO A 22 -5.39 42.48 19.10
N GLU A 23 -6.34 41.55 19.18
CA GLU A 23 -7.83 41.63 19.04
C GLU A 23 -8.52 42.10 17.75
N GLN A 24 -9.33 41.19 17.18
CA GLN A 24 -10.71 41.52 16.78
C GLN A 24 -11.66 40.37 17.11
N THR A 25 -12.52 40.64 18.08
CA THR A 25 -13.72 39.90 18.47
C THR A 25 -14.68 39.73 17.29
N ARG A 26 -15.14 38.50 17.05
CA ARG A 26 -16.50 38.26 16.55
C ARG A 26 -17.09 37.04 17.26
N ASP A 27 -17.92 37.34 18.24
CA ASP A 27 -19.01 36.48 18.67
C ASP A 27 -19.90 36.12 17.47
N ALA A 28 -20.09 34.82 17.27
CA ALA A 28 -21.34 34.30 16.75
C ALA A 28 -21.60 32.98 17.49
N ALA A 29 -22.38 33.10 18.56
CA ALA A 29 -23.04 31.97 19.18
C ALA A 29 -23.92 31.27 18.14
N GLY A 30 -23.64 29.98 17.92
CA GLY A 30 -24.49 29.06 17.18
C GLY A 30 -24.57 27.75 17.96
N SER A 31 -25.61 27.60 18.77
CA SER A 31 -25.90 26.39 19.54
C SER A 31 -26.43 25.26 18.64
N GLY A 32 -25.55 24.28 18.36
CA GLY A 32 -25.81 22.84 18.14
C GLY A 32 -26.71 22.38 16.98
N PRO A 33 -26.90 21.06 16.79
CA PRO A 33 -26.08 19.92 17.22
C PRO A 33 -25.59 19.05 16.02
N LEU A 34 -24.96 17.94 16.37
CA LEU A 34 -24.65 16.73 15.58
C LEU A 34 -23.30 16.64 14.88
N ALA A 35 -22.49 15.77 15.49
CA ALA A 35 -21.37 15.06 14.91
C ALA A 35 -21.72 14.39 13.58
N THR A 36 -20.93 14.68 12.56
CA THR A 36 -20.66 13.76 11.45
C THR A 36 -19.16 13.51 11.35
N GLY A 37 -18.52 13.22 12.49
CA GLY A 37 -17.20 12.63 12.54
C GLY A 37 -17.34 11.10 12.62
N GLY A 38 -17.61 10.44 11.51
CA GLY A 38 -17.76 8.97 11.51
C GLY A 38 -17.87 8.29 10.15
N THR A 39 -18.29 8.98 9.10
CA THR A 39 -18.51 8.36 7.78
C THR A 39 -17.21 8.10 7.02
N SER A 40 -16.21 8.96 7.13
CA SER A 40 -14.96 8.81 6.37
C SER A 40 -14.05 7.69 6.89
N GLN A 41 -14.12 7.37 8.18
CA GLN A 41 -13.28 6.33 8.78
C GLN A 41 -13.91 4.95 8.57
N GLY A 42 -15.24 4.84 8.67
CA GLY A 42 -16.00 3.64 8.33
C GLY A 42 -15.96 3.29 6.84
N ALA A 43 -16.06 4.29 5.95
CA ALA A 43 -15.95 4.06 4.50
C ALA A 43 -14.54 3.64 4.06
N ARG A 44 -13.49 4.19 4.69
CA ARG A 44 -12.10 3.75 4.46
C ARG A 44 -11.85 2.34 4.99
N ALA A 45 -12.37 2.03 6.19
CA ALA A 45 -12.27 0.68 6.75
C ALA A 45 -13.03 -0.36 5.91
N GLY A 46 -14.19 0.02 5.35
CA GLY A 46 -14.89 -0.76 4.32
C GLY A 46 -13.98 -1.05 3.13
N GLY A 47 -13.51 0.01 2.44
CA GLY A 47 -12.65 -0.15 1.27
C GLY A 47 -11.38 -0.96 1.53
N THR A 48 -10.77 -0.83 2.71
CA THR A 48 -9.64 -1.67 3.13
C THR A 48 -10.07 -3.13 3.31
N ARG A 49 -11.19 -3.39 3.99
CA ARG A 49 -11.73 -4.75 4.15
C ARG A 49 -11.96 -5.42 2.80
N GLU A 50 -12.67 -4.76 1.89
CA GLU A 50 -12.97 -5.33 0.57
C GLU A 50 -11.69 -5.64 -0.22
N ALA A 51 -10.69 -4.75 -0.17
CA ALA A 51 -9.40 -4.97 -0.80
C ALA A 51 -8.65 -6.17 -0.20
N CYS A 52 -8.58 -6.28 1.13
CA CYS A 52 -7.89 -7.39 1.79
C CYS A 52 -8.59 -8.73 1.53
N GLU A 53 -9.93 -8.76 1.51
CA GLU A 53 -10.70 -9.95 1.14
C GLU A 53 -10.47 -10.35 -0.33
N LEU A 54 -10.42 -9.37 -1.23
CA LEU A 54 -10.10 -9.61 -2.64
C LEU A 54 -8.69 -10.17 -2.81
N PHE A 55 -7.70 -9.63 -2.11
CA PHE A 55 -6.35 -10.15 -2.13
C PHE A 55 -6.30 -11.63 -1.72
N ASN A 56 -6.98 -12.00 -0.62
CA ASN A 56 -7.05 -13.39 -0.17
C ASN A 56 -7.67 -14.32 -1.22
N ARG A 57 -8.69 -13.86 -1.95
CA ARG A 57 -9.27 -14.63 -3.07
C ARG A 57 -8.25 -14.80 -4.19
N LEU A 58 -7.54 -13.74 -4.58
CA LEU A 58 -6.55 -13.82 -5.66
C LEU A 58 -5.35 -14.70 -5.29
N VAL A 59 -4.92 -14.71 -4.03
CA VAL A 59 -3.91 -15.67 -3.56
C VAL A 59 -4.43 -17.10 -3.64
N ALA A 60 -5.69 -17.35 -3.26
CA ALA A 60 -6.27 -18.68 -3.39
C ALA A 60 -6.39 -19.11 -4.87
N ASP A 61 -6.83 -18.20 -5.74
CA ASP A 61 -6.87 -18.42 -7.19
C ASP A 61 -5.46 -18.75 -7.71
N TYR A 62 -4.44 -17.94 -7.38
CA TYR A 62 -3.04 -18.18 -7.71
C TYR A 62 -2.55 -19.56 -7.28
N SER A 63 -2.82 -19.96 -6.04
CA SER A 63 -2.42 -21.27 -5.50
C SER A 63 -3.18 -22.44 -6.13
N SER A 64 -4.35 -22.18 -6.74
CA SER A 64 -5.16 -23.20 -7.42
C SER A 64 -4.76 -23.41 -8.88
N VAL A 65 -3.99 -22.48 -9.47
CA VAL A 65 -3.49 -22.61 -10.84
C VAL A 65 -2.51 -23.77 -10.93
N SER A 66 -2.64 -24.59 -11.98
CA SER A 66 -1.68 -25.66 -12.27
C SER A 66 -0.29 -25.07 -12.53
N PRO A 67 0.80 -25.66 -12.02
CA PRO A 67 2.16 -25.11 -12.18
C PRO A 67 2.62 -24.99 -13.64
N THR A 68 1.94 -25.66 -14.58
CA THR A 68 2.23 -25.59 -16.02
C THR A 68 1.20 -24.74 -16.79
N ASP A 69 0.26 -24.10 -16.10
CA ASP A 69 -0.80 -23.29 -16.71
C ASP A 69 -0.40 -21.81 -16.68
N SER A 70 0.43 -21.42 -17.64
CA SER A 70 0.82 -20.02 -17.84
C SER A 70 -0.38 -19.09 -17.98
N LYS A 71 -1.45 -19.54 -18.66
CA LYS A 71 -2.66 -18.73 -18.84
C LYS A 71 -3.46 -18.54 -17.56
N GLY A 72 -3.48 -19.54 -16.68
CA GLY A 72 -4.05 -19.39 -15.34
C GLY A 72 -3.32 -18.32 -14.52
N TYR A 73 -1.99 -18.28 -14.58
CA TYR A 73 -1.21 -17.24 -13.91
C TYR A 73 -1.40 -15.86 -14.54
N GLU A 74 -1.51 -15.78 -15.86
CA GLU A 74 -1.82 -14.54 -16.58
C GLU A 74 -3.20 -13.98 -16.18
N ASP A 75 -4.22 -14.83 -16.01
CA ASP A 75 -5.55 -14.39 -15.55
C ASP A 75 -5.49 -13.77 -14.15
N VAL A 76 -4.73 -14.38 -13.23
CA VAL A 76 -4.49 -13.82 -11.89
C VAL A 76 -3.75 -12.49 -11.99
N TYR A 77 -2.75 -12.37 -12.87
CA TYR A 77 -2.04 -11.11 -13.12
C TYR A 77 -3.00 -10.00 -13.53
N LEU A 78 -3.89 -10.26 -14.49
CA LEU A 78 -4.86 -9.29 -14.98
C LEU A 78 -5.84 -8.86 -13.88
N LYS A 79 -6.35 -9.81 -13.09
CA LYS A 79 -7.24 -9.53 -11.95
C LYS A 79 -6.52 -8.72 -10.85
N ALA A 80 -5.25 -9.02 -10.57
CA ALA A 80 -4.44 -8.27 -9.62
C ALA A 80 -4.16 -6.84 -10.12
N GLN A 81 -3.91 -6.66 -11.42
CA GLN A 81 -3.76 -5.34 -12.03
C GLN A 81 -5.04 -4.50 -11.96
N ASP A 82 -6.20 -5.11 -12.23
CA ASP A 82 -7.48 -4.43 -12.07
C ASP A 82 -7.69 -3.98 -10.62
N ALA A 83 -7.51 -4.90 -9.67
CA ALA A 83 -7.62 -4.60 -8.24
C ALA A 83 -6.68 -3.48 -7.80
N LYS A 84 -5.42 -3.52 -8.23
CA LYS A 84 -4.42 -2.46 -7.99
C LYS A 84 -4.92 -1.09 -8.43
N ASN A 85 -5.60 -0.98 -9.56
CA ASN A 85 -6.09 0.28 -10.09
C ASN A 85 -7.33 0.82 -9.35
N THR A 86 -7.99 0.00 -8.54
CA THR A 86 -9.15 0.39 -7.73
C THR A 86 -8.79 0.84 -6.32
N VAL A 87 -7.54 0.62 -5.88
CA VAL A 87 -7.05 0.97 -4.54
C VAL A 87 -5.89 1.97 -4.60
N SER A 88 -5.51 2.50 -3.44
CA SER A 88 -4.44 3.48 -3.32
C SER A 88 -3.55 3.17 -2.12
N GLY A 89 -2.32 3.72 -2.10
CA GLY A 89 -1.39 3.59 -0.98
C GLY A 89 -0.83 2.17 -0.85
N ASP A 90 -0.66 1.69 0.37
CA ASP A 90 0.00 0.40 0.64
C ASP A 90 -0.77 -0.81 0.07
N LEU A 91 -2.10 -0.71 -0.03
CA LEU A 91 -2.95 -1.71 -0.67
C LEU A 91 -2.68 -1.81 -2.17
N GLN A 92 -2.30 -0.71 -2.82
CA GLN A 92 -1.88 -0.73 -4.22
C GLN A 92 -0.58 -1.53 -4.38
N GLY A 93 0.35 -1.36 -3.44
CA GLY A 93 1.58 -2.16 -3.36
C GLY A 93 1.31 -3.65 -3.18
N LEU A 94 0.31 -4.00 -2.35
CA LEU A 94 -0.11 -5.38 -2.13
C LEU A 94 -0.52 -6.09 -3.43
N PHE A 95 -1.41 -5.49 -4.21
CA PHE A 95 -1.80 -6.06 -5.51
C PHE A 95 -0.72 -5.96 -6.57
N ALA A 96 0.13 -4.92 -6.54
CA ALA A 96 1.27 -4.81 -7.44
C ALA A 96 2.25 -5.99 -7.24
N SER A 97 2.61 -6.31 -6.00
CA SER A 97 3.47 -7.47 -5.70
C SER A 97 2.86 -8.78 -6.19
N LEU A 98 1.55 -9.00 -5.99
CA LEU A 98 0.90 -10.21 -6.49
C LEU A 98 0.87 -10.26 -8.02
N SER A 99 0.63 -9.13 -8.68
CA SER A 99 0.68 -9.06 -10.15
C SER A 99 2.07 -9.43 -10.69
N LEU A 100 3.14 -8.97 -10.02
CA LEU A 100 4.51 -9.32 -10.38
C LEU A 100 4.79 -10.81 -10.20
N LEU A 101 4.36 -11.40 -9.08
CA LEU A 101 4.50 -12.84 -8.87
C LEU A 101 3.74 -13.66 -9.93
N ALA A 102 2.54 -13.23 -10.28
CA ALA A 102 1.71 -13.93 -11.26
C ALA A 102 2.33 -13.89 -12.67
N ILE A 103 2.83 -12.75 -13.16
CA ILE A 103 3.47 -12.67 -14.48
C ILE A 103 4.81 -13.40 -14.54
N ASP A 104 5.58 -13.36 -13.44
CA ASP A 104 6.83 -14.10 -13.30
C ASP A 104 6.58 -15.62 -13.33
N HIS A 105 5.54 -16.09 -12.63
CA HIS A 105 5.15 -17.50 -12.69
C HIS A 105 4.56 -17.88 -14.04
N SER A 106 3.77 -17.02 -14.68
CA SER A 106 3.27 -17.21 -16.05
C SER A 106 4.43 -17.47 -17.02
N SER A 107 5.51 -16.70 -16.90
CA SER A 107 6.73 -16.86 -17.71
C SER A 107 7.52 -18.12 -17.34
N ALA A 108 7.62 -18.44 -16.05
CA ALA A 108 8.32 -19.62 -15.57
C ALA A 108 7.59 -20.93 -15.92
N ALA A 109 6.26 -20.93 -15.94
CA ALA A 109 5.42 -22.09 -16.24
C ALA A 109 5.65 -22.60 -17.68
N GLU A 110 5.83 -21.70 -18.65
CA GLU A 110 6.18 -22.03 -20.04
C GLU A 110 7.53 -22.79 -20.13
N ALA A 111 8.44 -22.52 -19.19
CA ALA A 111 9.73 -23.19 -19.07
C ALA A 111 9.72 -24.40 -18.10
N GLY A 112 8.57 -24.72 -17.49
CA GLY A 112 8.47 -25.72 -16.41
C GLY A 112 9.27 -25.37 -15.15
N ALA A 113 9.55 -24.07 -14.95
CA ALA A 113 10.34 -23.54 -13.85
C ALA A 113 9.46 -22.93 -12.75
N LYS A 114 10.08 -22.58 -11.63
CA LYS A 114 9.44 -21.85 -10.54
C LYS A 114 9.62 -20.34 -10.71
N PRO A 115 8.71 -19.51 -10.19
CA PRO A 115 8.90 -18.06 -10.16
C PRO A 115 10.12 -17.70 -9.30
N ALA A 116 10.71 -16.54 -9.59
CA ALA A 116 11.81 -15.96 -8.84
C ALA A 116 11.46 -15.83 -7.34
N SER A 117 12.44 -16.10 -6.49
CA SER A 117 12.28 -15.94 -5.04
C SER A 117 11.98 -14.50 -4.66
N GLU A 118 12.57 -13.54 -5.38
CA GLU A 118 12.38 -12.10 -5.19
C GLU A 118 10.91 -11.71 -5.38
N SER A 119 10.22 -12.27 -6.38
CA SER A 119 8.79 -12.05 -6.59
C SER A 119 7.96 -12.58 -5.41
N GLN A 120 8.34 -13.74 -4.84
CA GLN A 120 7.67 -14.32 -3.68
C GLN A 120 7.97 -13.55 -2.38
N ASP A 121 9.19 -13.04 -2.22
CA ASP A 121 9.57 -12.16 -1.10
C ASP A 121 8.77 -10.85 -1.17
N ALA A 122 8.63 -10.25 -2.34
CA ALA A 122 7.86 -9.01 -2.52
C ALA A 122 6.39 -9.15 -2.11
N VAL A 123 5.76 -10.30 -2.35
CA VAL A 123 4.38 -10.57 -1.86
C VAL A 123 4.36 -10.72 -0.34
N ARG A 124 5.33 -11.44 0.23
CA ARG A 124 5.45 -11.61 1.69
C ARG A 124 5.64 -10.27 2.41
N ASP A 125 6.52 -9.43 1.90
CA ASP A 125 6.78 -8.10 2.45
C ASP A 125 5.54 -7.21 2.36
N ALA A 126 4.84 -7.24 1.22
CA ALA A 126 3.62 -6.45 1.05
C ALA A 126 2.48 -6.93 1.96
N VAL A 127 2.32 -8.25 2.15
CA VAL A 127 1.36 -8.81 3.11
C VAL A 127 1.71 -8.38 4.53
N PHE A 128 2.99 -8.45 4.91
CA PHE A 128 3.43 -8.01 6.22
C PHE A 128 3.12 -6.52 6.46
N ALA A 129 3.46 -5.65 5.50
CA ALA A 129 3.21 -4.22 5.57
C ALA A 129 1.71 -3.87 5.70
N ASN A 130 0.83 -4.65 5.08
CA ASN A 130 -0.62 -4.40 5.08
C ASN A 130 -1.37 -5.19 6.17
N SER A 131 -0.72 -6.14 6.85
CA SER A 131 -1.36 -7.07 7.79
C SER A 131 -2.10 -6.38 8.93
N ALA A 132 -1.51 -5.31 9.50
CA ALA A 132 -2.13 -4.54 10.58
C ALA A 132 -3.38 -3.79 10.11
N ALA A 133 -3.32 -3.17 8.93
CA ALA A 133 -4.45 -2.45 8.34
C ALA A 133 -5.61 -3.39 8.00
N CYS A 134 -5.31 -4.52 7.37
CA CYS A 134 -6.30 -5.54 7.07
C CYS A 134 -6.93 -6.13 8.35
N THR A 135 -6.11 -6.42 9.37
CA THR A 135 -6.60 -6.97 10.65
C THR A 135 -7.50 -5.97 11.37
N ALA A 136 -7.13 -4.68 11.36
CA ALA A 136 -7.98 -3.61 11.90
C ALA A 136 -9.31 -3.48 11.15
N ALA A 137 -9.33 -3.82 9.86
CA ALA A 137 -10.53 -3.91 9.03
C ALA A 137 -11.30 -5.25 9.16
N GLY A 138 -10.83 -6.16 10.02
CA GLY A 138 -11.47 -7.46 10.29
C GLY A 138 -11.04 -8.59 9.34
N VAL A 139 -9.97 -8.42 8.57
CA VAL A 139 -9.48 -9.39 7.57
C VAL A 139 -8.06 -9.83 7.91
N THR A 140 -7.85 -11.13 8.07
CA THR A 140 -6.50 -11.70 8.15
C THR A 140 -6.01 -12.02 6.75
N LEU A 141 -4.91 -11.39 6.33
CA LEU A 141 -4.26 -11.72 5.05
C LEU A 141 -3.67 -13.14 5.10
N ARG A 142 -3.75 -13.84 3.97
CA ARG A 142 -3.27 -15.22 3.80
C ARG A 142 -2.25 -15.30 2.66
N LEU A 143 -1.28 -16.19 2.84
CA LEU A 143 -0.19 -16.53 1.94
C LEU A 143 0.03 -18.04 1.98
#